data_AF-A0A6G0PYZ8-F1
#
_entry.id   AF-A0A6G0PYZ8-F1
#
_cell.length_a   1.000
_cell.length_b   1.000
_cell.length_c   1.000
_cell.angle_alpha   90.00
_cell.angle_beta   90.00
_cell.angle_gamma   90.00
#
_symmetry.space_group_name_H-M   'P 1'
#
loop_
_entity.id
_entity.type
_entity.pdbx_description
1 polymer ?
#
loop_
_entity_poly.entity_id
_entity_poly.type
_entity_poly.pdbx_seq_one_letter_code
_entity_poly.pdbx_strand_id
1 'polypeptide(L)'
;PNETKEPHKRGDPPSFKGKDNEDLELFLFSTEQYYADFMSAMNEDSSEFTDMIFGNLGVDAQSWFREFKLSMDSRPLKWQLFKERIRARFRDKDH
;
A
#
# COMPACT_ATOMS: atom_id res chain seq x y z
N PRO A 1 26.28 0.57 30.78
CA PRO A 1 24.94 0.55 30.17
C PRO A 1 24.97 1.19 28.77
N ASN A 2 25.32 0.40 27.76
CA ASN A 2 25.16 0.82 26.36
C ASN A 2 23.77 0.35 25.94
N GLU A 3 22.83 1.29 25.86
CA GLU A 3 21.59 1.08 25.14
C GLU A 3 21.94 0.98 23.66
N THR A 4 22.09 -0.26 23.18
CA THR A 4 22.01 -0.57 21.77
C THR A 4 20.62 -0.10 21.33
N LYS A 5 20.56 1.04 20.64
CA LYS A 5 19.34 1.50 19.98
C LYS A 5 18.97 0.41 18.98
N GLU A 6 18.09 -0.51 19.39
CA GLU A 6 17.40 -1.41 18.47
C GLU A 6 16.82 -0.49 17.37
N PRO A 7 17.08 -0.75 16.08
CA PRO A 7 16.37 -0.04 15.03
C PRO A 7 14.89 -0.24 15.35
N HIS A 8 14.21 0.86 15.68
CA HIS A 8 12.84 0.93 16.18
C HIS A 8 12.08 -0.28 15.69
N LYS A 9 11.59 -1.14 16.60
CA LYS A 9 10.71 -2.27 16.27
C LYS A 9 9.65 -1.73 15.31
N ARG A 10 9.88 -1.90 14.00
CA ARG A 10 8.90 -1.55 12.99
C ARG A 10 7.77 -2.50 13.35
N GLY A 11 6.66 -1.95 13.85
CA GLY A 11 5.48 -2.76 14.15
C GLY A 11 5.07 -3.57 12.93
N ASP A 12 4.01 -4.36 13.07
CA ASP A 12 3.42 -5.02 11.90
C ASP A 12 3.19 -4.00 10.77
N PRO A 13 3.50 -4.36 9.51
CA PRO A 13 3.29 -3.46 8.41
C PRO A 13 1.81 -3.04 8.37
N PRO A 14 1.53 -1.78 8.03
CA PRO A 14 0.16 -1.30 7.92
C PRO A 14 -0.58 -2.18 6.91
N SER A 15 -1.78 -2.62 7.26
CA SER A 15 -2.62 -3.48 6.43
C SER A 15 -3.99 -2.85 6.20
N PHE A 16 -4.60 -3.15 5.06
CA PHE A 16 -5.92 -2.64 4.69
C PHE A 16 -6.78 -3.77 4.17
N LYS A 17 -7.87 -4.08 4.88
CA LYS A 17 -8.77 -5.19 4.52
C LYS A 17 -9.84 -4.75 3.53
N GLY A 18 -10.05 -3.45 3.33
CA GLY A 18 -11.06 -2.93 2.42
C GLY A 18 -12.44 -2.82 3.05
N LYS A 19 -12.51 -2.71 4.38
CA LYS A 19 -13.78 -2.53 5.12
C LYS A 19 -14.13 -1.05 5.25
N ASP A 20 -15.43 -0.76 5.37
CA ASP A 20 -15.94 0.62 5.48
C ASP A 20 -15.53 1.30 6.80
N ASN A 21 -15.16 0.53 7.82
CA ASN A 21 -14.63 1.06 9.09
C ASN A 21 -13.09 1.26 9.08
N GLU A 22 -12.41 1.01 7.97
CA GLU A 22 -10.96 1.21 7.87
C GLU A 22 -10.62 2.53 7.18
N ASP A 23 -9.79 3.34 7.83
CA ASP A 23 -9.28 4.58 7.27
C ASP A 23 -8.23 4.31 6.18
N LEU A 24 -8.69 4.33 4.92
CA LEU A 24 -7.81 4.17 3.76
C LEU A 24 -6.67 5.21 3.75
N GLU A 25 -6.97 6.47 4.05
CA GLU A 25 -5.96 7.53 4.06
C GLU A 25 -4.91 7.30 5.15
N LEU A 26 -5.32 6.78 6.31
CA LEU A 26 -4.39 6.42 7.39
C LEU A 26 -3.50 5.25 6.99
N PHE A 27 -4.05 4.24 6.29
CA PHE A 27 -3.26 3.14 5.73
C PHE A 27 -2.23 3.64 4.73
N LEU A 28 -2.63 4.48 3.77
CA LEU A 28 -1.71 5.02 2.76
C LEU A 28 -0.60 5.84 3.41
N PHE A 29 -0.96 6.73 4.34
CA PHE A 29 0.01 7.54 5.08
C PHE A 29 0.98 6.68 5.90
N SER A 30 0.45 5.72 6.67
CA SER A 30 1.27 4.82 7.47
C SER A 30 2.18 3.95 6.61
N THR A 31 1.72 3.53 5.43
CA THR A 31 2.52 2.77 4.46
C THR A 31 3.69 3.60 3.94
N GLU A 32 3.45 4.86 3.57
CA GLU A 32 4.51 5.76 3.10
C GLU A 32 5.54 6.06 4.20
N GLN A 33 5.10 6.21 5.46
CA GLN A 33 6.01 6.39 6.60
C GLN A 33 6.80 5.11 6.91
N TYR A 34 6.15 3.94 6.88
CA TYR A 34 6.79 2.66 7.19
C TYR A 34 7.88 2.29 6.18
N TYR A 35 7.61 2.58 4.90
CA TYR A 35 8.51 2.32 3.79
C TYR A 35 9.23 3.59 3.30
N ALA A 36 9.42 4.58 4.17
CA ALA A 36 10.11 5.83 3.82
C ALA A 36 11.53 5.56 3.26
N ASP A 37 12.23 4.55 3.77
CA ASP A 37 13.54 4.12 3.24
C ASP A 37 13.46 3.54 1.81
N PHE A 38 12.27 3.09 1.38
CA PHE A 38 12.00 2.55 0.05
C PHE A 38 11.31 3.57 -0.88
N MET A 39 11.36 4.87 -0.54
CA MET A 39 10.81 5.94 -1.37
C MET A 39 11.35 5.92 -2.81
N SER A 40 12.59 5.47 -3.03
CA SER A 40 13.13 5.31 -4.38
C SER A 40 12.32 4.30 -5.20
N ALA A 41 12.00 3.13 -4.62
CA ALA A 41 11.18 2.10 -5.25
C ALA A 41 9.71 2.54 -5.42
N MET A 42 9.18 3.37 -4.52
CA MET A 42 7.83 3.96 -4.67
C MET A 42 7.69 4.87 -5.89
N ASN A 43 8.76 5.60 -6.22
CA ASN A 43 8.78 6.57 -7.31
C ASN A 43 9.34 6.00 -8.62
N GLU A 44 9.84 4.78 -8.59
CA GLU A 44 10.34 4.09 -9.77
C GLU A 44 9.20 3.69 -10.72
N ASP A 45 9.52 3.51 -12.00
CA ASP A 45 8.63 2.97 -13.04
C ASP A 45 8.49 1.44 -12.91
N SER A 46 8.31 0.94 -11.68
CA SER A 46 8.28 -0.47 -11.34
C SER A 46 7.02 -0.82 -10.55
N SER A 47 6.61 -2.09 -10.63
CA SER A 47 5.50 -2.63 -9.82
C SER A 47 5.98 -3.20 -8.48
N GLU A 48 7.30 -3.29 -8.25
CA GLU A 48 7.88 -3.94 -7.07
C GLU A 48 7.33 -3.41 -5.76
N PHE A 49 7.18 -2.09 -5.66
CA PHE A 49 6.60 -1.48 -4.46
C PHE A 49 5.14 -1.90 -4.26
N THR A 50 4.32 -1.83 -5.31
CA THR A 50 2.90 -2.24 -5.21
C THR A 50 2.72 -3.74 -4.98
N ASP A 51 3.62 -4.56 -5.49
CA ASP A 51 3.65 -6.01 -5.26
C ASP A 51 4.04 -6.35 -3.82
N MET A 52 4.89 -5.53 -3.20
CA MET A 52 5.15 -5.63 -1.76
C MET A 52 3.92 -5.24 -0.94
N ILE A 53 3.21 -4.17 -1.32
CA ILE A 53 1.98 -3.74 -0.64
C ILE A 53 0.85 -4.75 -0.80
N PHE A 54 0.80 -5.51 -1.89
CA PHE A 54 -0.19 -6.58 -2.09
C PHE A 54 -0.23 -7.58 -0.92
N GLY A 55 0.92 -7.89 -0.31
CA GLY A 55 1.00 -8.76 0.87
C GLY A 55 0.33 -8.18 2.12
N ASN A 56 0.19 -6.85 2.17
CA ASN A 56 -0.43 -6.12 3.28
C ASN A 56 -1.94 -5.88 3.06
N LEU A 57 -2.47 -6.22 1.89
CA LEU A 57 -3.89 -6.09 1.58
C LEU A 57 -4.68 -7.30 2.07
N GLY A 58 -5.92 -7.08 2.51
CA GLY A 58 -6.87 -8.15 2.77
C GLY A 58 -7.43 -8.78 1.49
N VAL A 59 -8.16 -9.88 1.63
CA VAL A 59 -8.66 -10.71 0.51
C VAL A 59 -9.47 -9.90 -0.51
N ASP A 60 -10.33 -8.99 -0.06
CA ASP A 60 -11.13 -8.13 -0.94
C ASP A 60 -10.26 -7.16 -1.75
N ALA A 61 -9.36 -6.44 -1.07
CA ALA A 61 -8.44 -5.50 -1.72
C ALA A 61 -7.43 -6.22 -2.63
N GLN A 62 -6.97 -7.42 -2.28
CA GLN A 62 -6.12 -8.26 -3.12
C GLN A 62 -6.84 -8.73 -4.40
N SER A 63 -8.12 -9.06 -4.31
CA SER A 63 -8.90 -9.46 -5.48
C SER A 63 -9.05 -8.30 -6.46
N TRP A 64 -9.41 -7.12 -5.96
CA TRP A 64 -9.44 -5.90 -6.75
C TRP A 64 -8.07 -5.54 -7.35
N PHE A 65 -6.99 -5.64 -6.56
CA PHE A 65 -5.64 -5.34 -7.04
C PHE A 65 -5.23 -6.24 -8.21
N ARG A 66 -5.58 -7.52 -8.16
CA ARG A 66 -5.30 -8.46 -9.26
C ARG A 66 -6.05 -8.08 -10.53
N GLU A 67 -7.34 -7.77 -10.44
CA GLU A 67 -8.12 -7.31 -11.59
C GLU A 67 -7.56 -6.00 -12.16
N PHE A 68 -7.18 -5.08 -11.29
CA PHE A 68 -6.58 -3.82 -11.68
C PHE A 68 -5.22 -4.02 -12.38
N LYS A 69 -4.36 -4.88 -11.84
CA LYS A 69 -3.07 -5.23 -12.45
C LYS A 69 -3.25 -5.90 -13.82
N LEU A 70 -4.27 -6.75 -13.98
CA LEU A 70 -4.63 -7.34 -15.27
C LEU A 70 -5.03 -6.27 -16.30
N SER A 71 -5.79 -5.25 -15.89
CA SER A 71 -6.18 -4.14 -16.77
C SER A 71 -5.03 -3.22 -17.22
N MET A 72 -3.85 -3.32 -16.60
CA MET A 72 -2.71 -2.48 -16.92
C MET A 72 -1.93 -2.96 -18.16
N ASP A 73 -2.27 -4.10 -18.76
CA ASP A 73 -1.66 -4.62 -20.00
C ASP A 73 -0.11 -4.54 -19.99
N SER A 74 0.51 -5.03 -18.91
CA SER A 74 1.97 -5.02 -18.67
C SER A 74 2.61 -3.65 -18.36
N ARG A 75 1.81 -2.58 -18.22
CA ARG A 75 2.33 -1.31 -17.69
C ARG A 75 2.68 -1.45 -16.21
N PRO A 76 3.78 -0.84 -15.75
CA PRO A 76 4.16 -0.90 -14.35
C PRO A 76 3.12 -0.19 -13.49
N LEU A 77 2.72 -0.85 -12.41
CA LEU A 77 1.79 -0.32 -11.46
C LEU A 77 2.53 0.52 -10.43
N LYS A 78 2.61 1.83 -10.70
CA LYS A 78 3.28 2.77 -9.81
C LYS A 78 2.47 3.00 -8.53
N TRP A 79 3.17 3.34 -7.46
CA TRP A 79 2.55 3.65 -6.17
C TRP A 79 1.51 4.79 -6.26
N GLN A 80 1.81 5.87 -6.98
CA GLN A 80 0.89 6.99 -7.16
C GLN A 80 -0.43 6.56 -7.82
N LEU A 81 -0.34 5.78 -8.90
CA LEU A 81 -1.51 5.28 -9.62
C LEU A 81 -2.32 4.31 -8.74
N PHE A 82 -1.65 3.46 -7.97
CA PHE A 82 -2.32 2.61 -6.99
C PHE A 82 -3.13 3.45 -5.98
N LYS A 83 -2.53 4.50 -5.39
CA LYS A 83 -3.22 5.39 -4.45
C LYS A 83 -4.47 6.04 -5.05
N GLU A 84 -4.38 6.53 -6.28
CA GLU A 84 -5.53 7.14 -6.97
C GLU A 84 -6.67 6.14 -7.17
N ARG A 85 -6.33 4.91 -7.57
CA ARG A 85 -7.30 3.87 -7.91
C ARG A 85 -7.92 3.22 -6.69
N ILE A 86 -7.15 2.98 -5.63
CA ILE A 86 -7.69 2.45 -4.37
C ILE A 86 -8.60 3.48 -3.69
N ARG A 87 -8.26 4.77 -3.76
CA ARG A 87 -9.13 5.86 -3.31
C ARG A 87 -10.45 5.86 -4.06
N ALA A 88 -10.42 5.86 -5.40
CA ALA A 88 -11.65 5.80 -6.19
C ALA A 88 -12.50 4.54 -5.93
N ARG A 89 -11.86 3.43 -5.53
CA ARG A 89 -12.57 2.17 -5.28
C ARG A 89 -13.27 2.14 -3.92
N PHE A 90 -12.60 2.62 -2.88
CA PHE A 90 -13.04 2.46 -1.48
C PHE A 90 -13.56 3.74 -0.85
N ARG A 91 -13.24 4.93 -1.38
CA ARG A 91 -13.76 6.22 -0.90
C ARG A 91 -15.21 6.48 -1.32
N ASP A 92 -15.63 5.95 -2.47
CA ASP A 92 -17.02 6.06 -2.95
C ASP A 92 -18.02 5.23 -2.13
N LYS A 93 -17.55 4.43 -1.15
CA LYS A 93 -18.43 3.68 -0.23
C LYS A 93 -18.83 4.46 1.03
N ASP A 94 -18.26 5.65 1.25
CA ASP A 94 -18.53 6.51 2.41
C ASP A 94 -19.76 7.43 2.22
N HIS A 95 -20.62 7.15 1.23
CA HIS A 95 -21.74 8.03 0.84
C HIS A 95 -23.10 7.30 0.79
#